data_AF-A0A7C4C8V4-F1
#
_entry.id   AF-A0A7C4C8V4-F1
#
_cell.length_a   1.000
_cell.length_b   1.000
_cell.length_c   1.000
_cell.angle_alpha   90.00
_cell.angle_beta   90.00
_cell.angle_gamma   90.00
#
_symmetry.space_group_name_H-M   'P 1'
#
loop_
_entity.id
_entity.type
_entity.pdbx_description
1 polymer ?
#
loop_
_entity_poly.entity_id
_entity_poly.type
_entity_poly.pdbx_seq_one_letter_code
_entity_poly.pdbx_strand_id
1 'polypeptide(L)'
;MSLDCVRCGSRNPEVARYCRRCGLVLPVAGLDATPGHAPHSQPLAPPAGFEPVEGACGLHYAWAGPGGAAPMLGTEGFELRVFNGGYSLAAVALRVTGRNAAGAVALSVEREITELPRGSTVRLEIASWEVGEPVRSLSLSLVSAAYGDAEE
;
A
#
# COMPACT_ATOMS: atom_id res chain seq x y z
N MET A 1 9.03 -25.38 -20.41
CA MET A 1 7.73 -25.20 -19.73
C MET A 1 7.35 -23.72 -19.89
N SER A 2 6.20 -23.26 -19.38
CA SER A 2 5.73 -21.87 -19.57
C SER A 2 5.11 -21.34 -18.28
N LEU A 3 5.28 -20.05 -18.01
CA LEU A 3 4.73 -19.40 -16.82
C LEU A 3 3.54 -18.52 -17.20
N ASP A 4 2.40 -18.76 -16.56
CA ASP A 4 1.21 -17.94 -16.74
C ASP A 4 1.28 -16.71 -15.82
N CYS A 5 1.00 -15.53 -16.40
CA CYS A 5 1.03 -14.28 -15.65
C CYS A 5 -0.12 -14.20 -14.66
N VAL A 6 0.19 -13.99 -13.38
CA VAL A 6 -0.80 -13.86 -12.29
C VAL A 6 -1.74 -12.66 -12.42
N ARG A 7 -1.38 -11.64 -13.21
CA ARG A 7 -2.25 -10.47 -13.49
C ARG A 7 -3.19 -10.69 -14.67
N CYS A 8 -2.68 -11.14 -15.82
CA CYS A 8 -3.46 -11.15 -17.07
C CYS A 8 -3.64 -12.53 -17.71
N GLY A 9 -3.18 -13.60 -17.05
CA GLY A 9 -3.27 -15.00 -17.52
C GLY A 9 -2.47 -15.31 -18.79
N SER A 10 -1.63 -14.38 -19.29
CA SER A 10 -0.87 -14.63 -20.50
C SER A 10 0.23 -15.64 -20.23
N ARG A 11 0.36 -16.62 -21.14
CA ARG A 11 1.45 -17.59 -21.12
C ARG A 11 2.75 -16.94 -21.60
N ASN A 12 3.80 -17.05 -20.81
CA ASN A 12 5.14 -16.52 -21.08
C ASN A 12 6.20 -17.64 -21.09
N PRO A 13 7.32 -17.46 -21.82
CA PRO A 13 8.49 -18.33 -21.67
C PRO A 13 9.01 -18.32 -20.23
N GLU A 14 9.56 -19.42 -19.74
CA GLU A 14 10.13 -19.49 -18.37
C GLU A 14 11.30 -18.54 -18.14
N VAL A 15 12.01 -18.17 -19.20
CA VAL A 15 13.11 -17.20 -19.15
C VAL A 15 12.62 -15.74 -19.16
N ALA A 16 11.32 -15.51 -19.33
CA ALA A 16 10.76 -14.16 -19.40
C ALA A 16 10.78 -13.51 -18.01
N ARG A 17 11.42 -12.35 -17.92
CA ARG A 17 11.42 -11.51 -16.70
C ARG A 17 10.16 -10.67 -16.56
N TYR A 18 9.48 -10.39 -17.67
CA TYR A 18 8.28 -9.57 -17.73
C TYR A 18 7.21 -10.28 -18.56
N CYS A 19 5.95 -10.08 -18.19
CA CYS A 19 4.81 -10.54 -18.96
C CYS A 19 4.76 -9.79 -20.29
N ARG A 20 4.76 -10.54 -21.40
CA ARG A 20 4.69 -9.97 -22.76
C ARG A 20 3.39 -9.21 -23.04
N ARG A 21 2.34 -9.41 -22.25
CA ARG A 21 1.02 -8.79 -22.45
C ARG A 21 0.83 -7.55 -21.56
N CYS A 22 1.10 -7.66 -20.27
CA CYS A 22 0.79 -6.59 -19.30
C CYS A 22 2.02 -5.98 -18.61
N GLY A 23 3.23 -6.41 -18.98
CA GLY A 23 4.48 -5.88 -18.43
C GLY A 23 4.77 -6.26 -16.97
N LEU A 24 3.90 -7.06 -16.32
CA LEU A 24 4.11 -7.51 -14.95
C LEU A 24 5.45 -8.23 -14.83
N VAL A 25 6.23 -7.89 -13.81
CA VAL A 25 7.43 -8.66 -13.45
C VAL A 25 7.00 -10.07 -13.06
N LEU A 26 7.47 -11.05 -13.84
CA LEU A 26 7.17 -12.44 -13.56
C LEU A 26 8.08 -12.93 -12.44
N PRO A 27 7.61 -13.87 -11.59
CA PRO A 27 8.42 -14.46 -10.54
C PRO A 27 9.59 -15.21 -11.18
N VAL A 28 10.74 -14.55 -11.30
CA VAL A 28 12.03 -15.17 -11.60
C VAL A 28 12.79 -15.17 -10.29
N ALA A 29 12.97 -16.36 -9.71
CA ALA A 29 13.73 -16.65 -8.48
C ALA A 29 13.91 -15.46 -7.51
N GLY A 30 12.95 -15.26 -6.60
CA GLY A 30 13.07 -14.32 -5.47
C GLY A 30 12.21 -13.05 -5.55
N LEU A 31 11.42 -12.85 -6.60
CA LEU A 31 10.46 -11.75 -6.70
C LEU A 31 9.03 -12.24 -6.43
N ASP A 32 8.35 -11.59 -5.49
CA ASP A 32 6.95 -11.84 -5.20
C ASP A 32 6.07 -11.07 -6.21
N ALA A 33 5.39 -11.84 -7.07
CA ALA A 33 4.48 -11.29 -8.08
C ALA A 33 3.05 -11.08 -7.54
N THR A 34 2.83 -11.25 -6.24
CA THR A 34 1.54 -10.96 -5.62
C THR A 34 1.17 -9.47 -5.77
N PRO A 35 -0.13 -9.16 -5.80
CA PRO A 35 -0.61 -7.80 -5.93
C PRO A 35 -0.04 -6.90 -4.82
N GLY A 36 0.47 -5.74 -5.21
CA GLY A 36 1.09 -4.79 -4.28
C GLY A 36 2.53 -5.14 -3.88
N HIS A 37 3.07 -6.32 -4.22
CA HIS A 37 4.48 -6.68 -3.99
C HIS A 37 5.33 -6.68 -5.27
N ALA A 38 4.68 -6.76 -6.44
CA ALA A 38 5.36 -6.69 -7.72
C ALA A 38 5.78 -5.25 -8.07
N PRO A 39 7.07 -4.99 -8.37
CA PRO A 39 7.51 -3.65 -8.78
C PRO A 39 6.93 -3.27 -10.14
N HIS A 40 6.36 -2.06 -10.23
CA HIS A 40 5.93 -1.49 -11.51
C HIS A 40 7.15 -1.09 -12.35
N SER A 41 7.11 -1.31 -13.66
CA SER A 41 8.23 -0.95 -14.56
C SER A 41 8.47 0.56 -14.67
N GLN A 42 7.43 1.35 -14.41
CA GLN A 42 7.45 2.83 -14.42
C GLN A 42 6.64 3.36 -13.22
N PRO A 43 7.15 3.26 -11.99
CA PRO A 43 6.41 3.68 -10.81
C PRO A 43 6.21 5.21 -10.84
N LEU A 44 5.04 5.68 -10.41
CA LEU A 44 4.79 7.10 -10.23
C LEU A 44 5.45 7.59 -8.95
N ALA A 45 6.04 8.78 -9.00
CA ALA A 45 6.62 9.41 -7.83
C ALA A 45 5.52 9.75 -6.81
N PRO A 46 5.71 9.44 -5.51
CA PRO A 46 4.76 9.82 -4.48
C PRO A 46 4.74 11.34 -4.28
N PRO A 47 3.62 11.90 -3.79
CA PRO A 47 3.60 13.29 -3.33
C PRO A 47 4.61 13.55 -2.22
N ALA A 48 5.07 14.80 -2.08
CA ALA A 48 5.99 15.18 -1.03
C ALA A 48 5.41 14.89 0.38
N GLY A 49 6.24 14.35 1.27
CA GLY A 49 5.84 14.01 2.64
C GLY A 49 5.16 12.65 2.80
N PHE A 50 5.09 11.84 1.75
CA PHE A 50 4.65 10.44 1.83
C PHE A 50 5.83 9.51 2.10
N GLU A 51 5.61 8.52 2.96
CA GLU A 51 6.54 7.48 3.36
C GLU A 51 6.13 6.12 2.74
N PRO A 52 7.07 5.19 2.49
CA PRO A 52 6.74 3.90 1.89
C PRO A 52 5.90 3.01 2.83
N VAL A 53 4.92 2.29 2.29
CA VAL A 53 4.20 1.23 3.00
C VAL A 53 5.07 -0.02 3.07
N GLU A 54 5.23 -0.59 4.26
CA GLU A 54 6.04 -1.78 4.50
C GLU A 54 5.52 -2.98 3.70
N GLY A 55 6.45 -3.68 3.05
CA GLY A 55 6.16 -4.83 2.21
C GLY A 55 5.57 -4.48 0.84
N ALA A 56 5.11 -3.26 0.60
CA ALA A 56 4.43 -2.90 -0.65
C ALA A 56 5.35 -2.18 -1.65
N CYS A 57 5.27 -2.58 -2.92
CA CYS A 57 5.87 -1.87 -4.04
C CYS A 57 4.93 -0.78 -4.56
N GLY A 58 5.38 0.47 -4.48
CA GLY A 58 4.67 1.61 -5.05
C GLY A 58 3.55 2.19 -4.18
N LEU A 59 3.24 1.59 -3.02
CA LEU A 59 2.33 2.19 -2.05
C LEU A 59 3.07 3.09 -1.08
N HIS A 60 2.52 4.27 -0.85
CA HIS A 60 3.07 5.25 0.09
C HIS A 60 1.95 5.85 0.92
N TYR A 61 2.27 6.37 2.10
CA TYR A 61 1.29 7.00 2.96
C TYR A 61 1.81 8.28 3.61
N ALA A 62 0.88 9.16 3.94
CA ALA A 62 1.11 10.30 4.81
C ALA A 62 -0.05 10.36 5.81
N TRP A 63 0.17 10.96 6.96
CA TRP A 63 -0.88 11.14 7.95
C TRP A 63 -0.83 12.55 8.53
N ALA A 64 -1.98 13.04 8.96
CA ALA A 64 -2.13 14.38 9.52
C ALA A 64 -3.18 14.38 10.62
N GLY A 65 -3.05 15.31 11.56
CA GLY A 65 -4.09 15.56 12.55
C GLY A 65 -5.38 16.08 11.90
N PRO A 66 -6.44 16.26 12.70
CA PRO A 66 -7.71 16.80 12.22
C PRO A 66 -7.52 18.10 11.45
N GLY A 67 -8.19 18.22 10.29
CA GLY A 67 -8.10 19.43 9.45
C GLY A 67 -6.76 19.66 8.75
N GLY A 68 -5.89 18.64 8.69
CA GLY A 68 -4.57 18.75 8.04
C GLY A 68 -3.50 19.40 8.93
N ALA A 69 -3.80 19.59 10.21
CA ALA A 69 -2.82 20.07 11.18
C ALA A 69 -1.68 19.06 11.35
N ALA A 70 -0.53 19.55 11.82
CA ALA A 70 0.53 18.66 12.29
C ALA A 70 -0.06 17.67 13.32
N PRO A 71 0.30 16.39 13.28
CA PRO A 71 -0.27 15.38 14.17
C PRO A 71 -0.10 15.83 15.62
N MET A 72 -1.21 16.18 16.27
CA MET A 72 -1.22 16.58 17.67
C MET A 72 -1.22 15.31 18.51
N LEU A 73 -0.26 15.27 19.42
CA LEU A 73 0.21 14.04 20.06
C LEU A 73 -0.68 13.71 21.27
N GLY A 74 -1.90 13.22 20.98
CA GLY A 74 -2.92 12.84 21.96
C GLY A 74 -3.76 11.65 21.49
N THR A 75 -4.98 11.51 22.00
CA THR A 75 -5.96 10.50 21.60
C THR A 75 -6.92 11.00 20.51
N GLU A 76 -6.50 12.01 19.75
CA GLU A 76 -7.31 12.56 18.67
C GLU A 76 -7.30 11.61 17.47
N GLY A 77 -8.40 11.60 16.71
CA GLY A 77 -8.42 10.91 15.42
C GLY A 77 -7.48 11.58 14.43
N PHE A 78 -7.11 10.87 13.38
CA PHE A 78 -6.23 11.40 12.34
C PHE A 78 -6.62 10.91 10.95
N GLU A 79 -6.28 11.71 9.95
CA GLU A 79 -6.46 11.35 8.54
C GLU A 79 -5.20 10.65 8.05
N LEU A 80 -5.39 9.46 7.47
CA LEU A 80 -4.38 8.69 6.76
C LEU A 80 -4.65 8.82 5.25
N ARG A 81 -3.62 9.17 4.50
CA ARG A 81 -3.65 9.27 3.04
C ARG A 81 -2.76 8.19 2.47
N VAL A 82 -3.29 7.36 1.58
CA VAL A 82 -2.54 6.27 0.92
C VAL A 82 -2.50 6.53 -0.57
N PHE A 83 -1.30 6.68 -1.13
CA PHE A 83 -1.03 6.90 -2.54
C PHE A 83 -0.55 5.62 -3.21
N ASN A 84 -1.06 5.32 -4.41
CA ASN A 84 -0.59 4.20 -5.22
C ASN A 84 0.16 4.67 -6.46
N GLY A 85 1.48 4.51 -6.47
CA GLY A 85 2.33 4.72 -7.65
C GLY A 85 2.64 3.44 -8.44
N GLY A 86 2.16 2.29 -7.99
CA GLY A 86 2.37 0.97 -8.59
C GLY A 86 1.27 0.56 -9.56
N TYR A 87 0.94 -0.73 -9.61
CA TYR A 87 -0.22 -1.23 -10.37
C TYR A 87 -1.53 -0.86 -9.68
N SER A 88 -2.63 -0.67 -10.43
CA SER A 88 -3.96 -0.59 -9.84
C SER A 88 -4.27 -1.82 -8.98
N LEU A 89 -4.80 -1.60 -7.78
CA LEU A 89 -5.15 -2.64 -6.81
C LEU A 89 -6.63 -2.59 -6.47
N ALA A 90 -7.16 -3.72 -6.01
CA ALA A 90 -8.49 -3.88 -5.45
C ALA A 90 -8.45 -4.73 -4.18
N ALA A 91 -9.49 -4.68 -3.35
CA ALA A 91 -9.60 -5.43 -2.09
C ALA A 91 -8.31 -5.35 -1.25
N VAL A 92 -7.80 -4.13 -1.05
CA VAL A 92 -6.55 -3.88 -0.36
C VAL A 92 -6.81 -3.86 1.15
N ALA A 93 -6.09 -4.69 1.90
CA ALA A 93 -6.08 -4.66 3.36
C ALA A 93 -4.73 -4.12 3.86
N LEU A 94 -4.78 -3.07 4.67
CA LEU A 94 -3.62 -2.42 5.28
C LEU A 94 -3.66 -2.54 6.79
N ARG A 95 -2.56 -2.94 7.41
CA ARG A 95 -2.36 -2.87 8.86
C ARG A 95 -1.79 -1.50 9.19
N VAL A 96 -2.49 -0.73 10.01
CA VAL A 96 -2.03 0.55 10.55
C VAL A 96 -1.52 0.31 11.97
N THR A 97 -0.23 0.55 12.20
CA THR A 97 0.40 0.39 13.50
C THR A 97 0.88 1.75 14.01
N GLY A 98 0.30 2.21 15.12
CA GLY A 98 0.76 3.39 15.85
C GLY A 98 1.60 2.97 17.05
N ARG A 99 2.71 3.68 17.30
CA ARG A 99 3.58 3.46 18.47
C ARG A 99 3.65 4.70 19.35
N ASN A 100 3.70 4.52 20.67
CA ASN A 100 3.87 5.60 21.64
C ASN A 100 5.34 6.03 21.78
N ALA A 101 5.63 6.96 22.70
CA ALA A 101 6.98 7.48 22.94
C ALA A 101 7.97 6.41 23.45
N ALA A 102 7.47 5.36 24.09
CA ALA A 102 8.27 4.22 24.53
C ALA A 102 8.49 3.17 23.42
N GLY A 103 7.92 3.38 22.22
CA GLY A 103 7.98 2.45 21.10
C GLY A 103 6.99 1.28 21.20
N ALA A 104 6.17 1.23 22.25
CA ALA A 104 5.12 0.23 22.42
C ALA A 104 3.96 0.51 21.46
N VAL A 105 3.25 -0.56 21.06
CA VAL A 105 2.10 -0.45 20.15
C VAL A 105 0.92 0.18 20.90
N ALA A 106 0.50 1.36 20.42
CA ALA A 106 -0.61 2.15 20.95
C ALA A 106 -1.89 1.99 20.11
N LEU A 107 -1.74 1.58 18.85
CA LEU A 107 -2.81 1.37 17.88
C LEU A 107 -2.38 0.23 16.94
N SER A 108 -3.28 -0.72 16.68
CA SER A 108 -3.10 -1.72 15.63
C SER A 108 -4.46 -2.06 15.04
N VAL A 109 -4.79 -1.44 13.92
CA VAL A 109 -6.08 -1.62 13.24
C VAL A 109 -5.87 -2.00 11.78
N GLU A 110 -6.84 -2.70 11.22
CA GLU A 110 -6.86 -3.00 9.79
C GLU A 110 -7.79 -2.03 9.08
N ARG A 111 -7.42 -1.66 7.84
CA ARG A 111 -8.22 -0.82 6.96
C ARG A 111 -8.33 -1.47 5.59
N GLU A 112 -9.56 -1.53 5.10
CA GLU A 112 -9.87 -2.05 3.78
C GLU A 112 -10.08 -0.89 2.81
N ILE A 113 -9.55 -1.04 1.59
CA ILE A 113 -9.78 -0.15 0.46
C ILE A 113 -10.29 -1.00 -0.69
N THR A 114 -11.53 -0.75 -1.12
CA THR A 114 -12.18 -1.51 -2.20
C THR A 114 -11.38 -1.41 -3.50
N GLU A 115 -11.00 -0.19 -3.87
CA GLU A 115 -10.27 0.11 -5.09
C GLU A 115 -9.19 1.16 -4.80
N LEU A 116 -8.00 0.91 -5.30
CA LEU A 116 -6.88 1.84 -5.23
C LEU A 116 -6.20 1.93 -6.60
N PRO A 117 -6.77 2.73 -7.53
CA PRO A 117 -6.20 2.91 -8.86
C PRO A 117 -4.79 3.50 -8.81
N ARG A 118 -3.97 3.22 -9.82
CA ARG A 118 -2.66 3.87 -9.98
C ARG A 118 -2.82 5.39 -10.11
N GLY A 119 -1.94 6.13 -9.45
CA GLY A 119 -1.94 7.59 -9.39
C GLY A 119 -2.97 8.19 -8.43
N SER A 120 -3.81 7.36 -7.80
CA SER A 120 -4.83 7.84 -6.86
C SER A 120 -4.30 7.95 -5.44
N THR A 121 -5.00 8.77 -4.63
CA THR A 121 -4.82 8.83 -3.17
C THR A 121 -6.16 8.58 -2.50
N VAL A 122 -6.23 7.58 -1.63
CA VAL A 122 -7.39 7.31 -0.77
C VAL A 122 -7.17 7.93 0.60
N ARG A 123 -8.25 8.44 1.21
CA ARG A 123 -8.27 8.97 2.57
C ARG A 123 -8.98 7.97 3.47
N LEU A 124 -8.36 7.67 4.60
CA LEU A 124 -8.85 6.79 5.64
C LEU A 124 -8.87 7.57 6.95
N GLU A 125 -9.93 7.40 7.72
CA GLU A 125 -10.02 7.98 9.06
C GLU A 125 -9.64 6.92 10.10
N ILE A 126 -8.78 7.31 11.04
CA ILE A 126 -8.59 6.60 12.30
C ILE A 126 -9.34 7.41 13.36
N ALA A 127 -10.39 6.82 13.91
CA ALA A 127 -11.21 7.50 14.90
C ALA A 127 -10.48 7.57 16.24
N SER A 128 -10.75 8.62 17.02
CA SER A 128 -10.13 8.85 18.34
C SER A 128 -10.27 7.66 19.30
N TRP A 129 -11.40 6.94 19.25
CA TRP A 129 -11.67 5.79 20.12
C TRP A 129 -10.88 4.53 19.75
N GLU A 130 -10.27 4.48 18.57
CA GLU A 130 -9.31 3.44 18.20
C GLU A 130 -7.91 3.74 18.76
N VAL A 131 -7.65 4.99 19.16
CA VAL A 131 -6.38 5.47 19.69
C VAL A 131 -6.39 5.39 21.21
N GLY A 132 -5.97 4.24 21.75
CA GLY A 132 -5.95 4.00 23.20
C GLY A 132 -4.89 4.82 23.95
N GLU A 133 -3.80 5.17 23.27
CA GLU A 133 -2.70 5.97 23.82
C GLU A 133 -2.16 6.94 22.76
N PRO A 134 -1.47 8.03 23.16
CA PRO A 134 -0.87 8.97 22.23
C PRO A 134 0.11 8.30 21.25
N VAL A 135 -0.24 8.34 19.96
CA VAL A 135 0.60 7.85 18.86
C VAL A 135 1.66 8.90 18.52
N ARG A 136 2.93 8.46 18.46
CA ARG A 136 4.11 9.28 18.14
C ARG A 136 4.68 8.97 16.76
N SER A 137 4.56 7.74 16.32
CA SER A 137 4.94 7.29 14.98
C SER A 137 3.91 6.32 14.44
N LEU A 138 3.74 6.33 13.13
CA LEU A 138 2.82 5.45 12.42
C LEU A 138 3.60 4.66 11.38
N SER A 139 3.28 3.38 11.23
CA SER A 139 3.71 2.54 10.11
C SER A 139 2.52 1.82 9.49
N LEU A 140 2.56 1.63 8.18
CA LEU A 140 1.59 0.82 7.45
C LEU A 140 2.29 -0.40 6.87
N SER A 141 1.62 -1.54 6.88
CA SER A 141 2.03 -2.72 6.10
C SER A 141 0.89 -3.23 5.25
N LEU A 142 1.20 -3.70 4.05
CA LEU A 142 0.24 -4.39 3.19
C LEU A 142 -0.01 -5.81 3.72
N VAL A 143 -1.27 -6.12 4.00
CA VAL A 143 -1.71 -7.46 4.46
C VAL A 143 -2.09 -8.31 3.25
N SER A 144 -2.91 -7.75 2.36
CA SER A 144 -3.35 -8.41 1.14
C SER A 144 -3.83 -7.39 0.10
N ALA A 145 -3.85 -7.80 -1.17
CA ALA A 145 -4.48 -7.07 -2.26
C ALA A 145 -4.81 -8.03 -3.42
N ALA A 146 -5.69 -7.58 -4.31
CA ALA A 146 -5.90 -8.11 -5.64
C ALA A 146 -5.37 -7.11 -6.70
N TYR A 147 -5.05 -7.59 -7.90
CA TYR A 147 -4.86 -6.68 -9.03
C TYR A 147 -6.21 -6.07 -9.37
N GLY A 148 -6.26 -4.74 -9.43
CA GLY A 148 -7.40 -4.01 -9.97
C GLY A 148 -7.46 -4.13 -11.49
N ASP A 149 -8.51 -3.57 -12.08
CA ASP A 149 -8.69 -3.58 -13.52
C ASP A 149 -7.48 -2.98 -14.26
N ALA A 150 -7.21 -3.54 -15.44
CA ALA A 150 -6.13 -3.07 -16.28
C ALA A 150 -6.41 -1.62 -16.71
N GLU A 151 -5.40 -0.76 -16.61
CA GLU A 151 -5.41 0.57 -17.22
C GLU A 151 -5.71 0.39 -18.72
N GLU A 152 -6.82 0.96 -19.21
CA GLU A 152 -7.11 1.07 -20.65
C GLU A 152 -6.13 2.00 -21.37
#